data_AF-A0A8K0M0E0-F1
#
_entry.id   AF-A0A8K0M0E0-F1
#
_cell.length_a   1.000
_cell.length_b   1.000
_cell.length_c   1.000
_cell.angle_alpha   90.00
_cell.angle_beta   90.00
_cell.angle_gamma   90.00
#
_symmetry.space_group_name_H-M   'P 1'
#
loop_
_entity.id
_entity.type
_entity.pdbx_description
1 polymer ?
#
loop_
_entity_poly.entity_id
_entity_poly.type
_entity_poly.pdbx_seq_one_letter_code
_entity_poly.pdbx_strand_id
1 'polypeptide(L)'
;MFAAVEDDMIYYGQLNKPKMGISFQEATDSLTRIPDEEIFPRWPQDLTLTMAPEELPPDVFVKRPRLALYDVFLEHQVVNLLPKGLVEEAEAMEVLRSQPHPCIVGYHGCLVLGRHLYDLNNYLKNGHAIQDKELFMESLGSAIHHLHSLGWAHNDLNPTNVLVAEDRRPVLIDFGSARRIGDKLSTSRGTKDWIDCEMKDYTTSET
;
A
#
# COMPACT_ATOMS: atom_id res chain seq x y z
N MET A 1 13.45 -4.99 -15.74
CA MET A 1 13.61 -4.26 -14.46
C MET A 1 13.67 -5.26 -13.32
N PHE A 2 14.53 -5.00 -12.34
CA PHE A 2 14.59 -5.70 -11.06
C PHE A 2 15.08 -4.73 -9.98
N ALA A 3 14.65 -4.97 -8.74
CA ALA A 3 15.09 -4.22 -7.57
C ALA A 3 15.63 -5.22 -6.53
N ALA A 4 16.67 -4.80 -5.80
CA ALA A 4 17.26 -5.55 -4.71
C ALA A 4 17.34 -4.66 -3.47
N VAL A 5 17.30 -5.28 -2.29
CA VAL A 5 17.51 -4.58 -1.02
C VAL A 5 18.66 -5.26 -0.29
N GLU A 6 19.66 -4.48 0.10
CA GLU A 6 20.85 -4.91 0.84
C GLU A 6 21.19 -3.82 1.86
N ASP A 7 21.35 -4.17 3.13
CA ASP A 7 21.64 -3.25 4.25
C ASP A 7 20.75 -2.00 4.27
N ASP A 8 19.43 -2.20 4.10
CA ASP A 8 18.39 -1.16 3.98
C ASP A 8 18.54 -0.18 2.80
N MET A 9 19.54 -0.38 1.95
CA MET A 9 19.73 0.36 0.70
C MET A 9 18.96 -0.32 -0.43
N ILE A 10 18.31 0.49 -1.27
CA ILE A 10 17.57 -0.01 -2.42
C ILE A 10 18.36 0.19 -3.70
N TYR A 11 18.50 -0.90 -4.46
CA TYR A 11 19.19 -0.93 -5.73
C TYR A 11 18.21 -1.23 -6.86
N TYR A 12 18.42 -0.58 -7.99
CA TYR A 12 17.61 -0.71 -9.19
C TYR A 12 18.48 -1.08 -10.39
N GLY A 13 18.01 -2.02 -11.21
CA GLY A 13 18.67 -2.41 -12.45
C GLY A 13 17.70 -2.58 -13.61
N GLN A 14 18.16 -2.16 -14.79
CA GLN A 14 17.45 -2.35 -16.05
C GLN A 14 18.41 -2.88 -17.11
N LEU A 15 18.00 -3.99 -17.72
CA LEU A 15 18.71 -4.61 -18.84
C LEU A 15 17.74 -4.77 -20.01
N ASN A 16 18.18 -4.36 -21.19
CA ASN A 16 17.45 -4.53 -22.45
C ASN A 16 17.64 -5.95 -23.00
N LYS A 17 17.34 -6.97 -22.17
CA LYS A 17 17.40 -8.39 -22.50
C LYS A 17 16.18 -9.13 -21.96
N PRO A 18 15.70 -10.21 -22.60
CA PRO A 18 14.66 -11.06 -22.03
C PRO A 18 15.12 -11.66 -20.69
N LYS A 19 14.22 -11.82 -19.72
CA LYS A 19 14.53 -12.41 -18.39
C LYS A 19 15.34 -13.71 -18.47
N MET A 20 15.00 -14.59 -19.41
CA MET A 20 15.67 -15.88 -19.60
C MET A 20 17.13 -15.77 -20.10
N GLY A 21 17.52 -14.61 -20.63
CA GLY A 21 18.85 -14.35 -21.17
C GLY A 21 19.71 -13.43 -20.30
N ILE A 22 19.30 -13.17 -19.06
CA ILE A 22 20.06 -12.36 -18.09
C ILE A 22 20.75 -13.32 -17.13
N SER A 23 22.08 -13.27 -17.07
CA SER A 23 22.84 -13.97 -16.03
C SER A 23 22.74 -13.22 -14.70
N PHE A 24 22.98 -13.92 -13.58
CA PHE A 24 23.01 -13.30 -12.26
C PHE A 24 24.06 -12.19 -12.17
N GLN A 25 25.24 -12.40 -12.75
CA GLN A 25 26.31 -11.39 -12.75
C GLN A 25 25.90 -10.13 -13.51
N GLU A 26 25.33 -10.28 -14.72
CA GLU A 26 24.84 -9.11 -15.48
C GLU A 26 23.75 -8.34 -14.72
N ALA A 27 22.88 -9.05 -14.02
CA ALA A 27 21.86 -8.41 -13.19
C ALA A 27 22.53 -7.56 -12.09
N THR A 28 23.44 -8.17 -11.32
CA THR A 28 24.16 -7.49 -10.24
C THR A 28 24.99 -6.30 -10.73
N ASP A 29 25.72 -6.45 -11.84
CA ASP A 29 26.56 -5.40 -12.41
C ASP A 29 25.76 -4.18 -12.90
N SER A 30 24.48 -4.37 -13.22
CA SER A 30 23.58 -3.29 -13.66
C SER A 30 22.89 -2.56 -12.51
N LEU A 31 23.03 -3.04 -11.27
CA LEU A 31 22.38 -2.43 -10.11
C LEU A 31 23.02 -1.08 -9.79
N THR A 32 22.18 -0.05 -9.71
CA THR A 32 22.53 1.29 -9.26
C THR A 32 21.75 1.59 -7.99
N ARG A 33 22.42 2.14 -6.97
CA ARG A 33 21.76 2.59 -5.75
C ARG A 33 20.79 3.72 -6.06
N ILE A 34 19.55 3.60 -5.59
CA ILE A 34 18.61 4.72 -5.58
C ILE A 34 18.89 5.55 -4.32
N PRO A 35 19.11 6.87 -4.43
CA PRO A 35 19.25 7.74 -3.26
C PRO A 35 17.99 7.70 -2.38
N ASP A 36 18.14 7.64 -1.06
CA ASP A 36 17.01 7.56 -0.14
C ASP A 36 16.11 8.80 -0.24
N GLU A 37 16.70 9.97 -0.49
CA GLU A 37 15.96 11.23 -0.63
C GLU A 37 15.03 11.27 -1.85
N GLU A 38 15.22 10.34 -2.79
CA GLU A 38 14.41 10.21 -3.99
C GLU A 38 13.13 9.39 -3.76
N ILE A 39 13.18 8.45 -2.82
CA ILE A 39 12.11 7.45 -2.60
C ILE A 39 11.48 7.52 -1.20
N PHE A 40 12.18 8.08 -0.22
CA PHE A 40 11.68 8.31 1.13
C PHE A 40 11.46 9.81 1.37
N PRO A 41 10.32 10.19 1.97
CA PRO A 41 10.07 11.59 2.30
C PRO A 41 10.98 12.03 3.44
N ARG A 42 11.36 13.32 3.41
CA ARG A 42 11.81 13.98 4.64
C ARG A 42 10.65 14.03 5.62
N TRP A 43 10.97 14.00 6.92
CA TRP A 43 9.95 14.14 7.96
C TRP A 43 9.13 15.43 7.74
N PRO A 44 7.81 15.33 7.53
CA PRO A 44 6.97 16.50 7.31
C PRO A 44 6.84 17.30 8.61
N GLN A 45 7.07 18.61 8.54
CA GLN A 45 7.02 19.51 9.71
C GLN A 45 5.61 20.05 9.97
N ASP A 46 4.76 20.01 8.94
CA ASP A 46 3.38 20.49 8.92
C ASP A 46 2.36 19.40 9.33
N LEU A 47 2.79 18.15 9.42
CA LEU A 47 1.96 17.02 9.80
C LEU A 47 2.33 16.48 11.18
N THR A 48 1.32 16.11 11.95
CA THR A 48 1.52 15.38 13.21
C THR A 48 1.53 13.89 12.92
N LEU A 49 2.72 13.35 12.63
CA LEU A 49 2.92 11.92 12.41
C LEU A 49 3.46 11.23 13.67
N THR A 50 3.06 9.99 13.84
CA THR A 50 3.47 9.09 14.92
C THR A 50 4.74 8.36 14.48
N MET A 51 5.78 8.46 15.30
CA MET A 51 6.96 7.61 15.14
C MET A 51 6.65 6.19 15.63
N ALA A 52 7.14 5.20 14.89
CA ALA A 52 7.14 3.83 15.36
C ALA A 52 8.01 3.66 16.62
N PRO A 53 7.68 2.73 17.52
CA PRO A 53 8.52 2.41 18.67
C PRO A 53 9.89 1.90 18.22
N GLU A 54 10.92 2.12 19.04
CA GLU A 54 12.30 1.65 18.75
C GLU A 54 12.36 0.12 18.65
N GLU A 55 11.65 -0.58 19.54
CA GLU A 55 11.48 -2.03 19.49
C GLU A 55 10.14 -2.35 18.81
N LEU A 56 10.22 -2.93 17.61
CA LEU A 56 9.06 -3.34 16.85
C LEU A 56 8.51 -4.69 17.35
N PRO A 57 7.18 -4.86 17.47
CA PRO A 57 6.58 -6.16 17.72
C PRO A 57 6.97 -7.17 16.63
N PRO A 58 7.05 -8.48 16.94
CA PRO A 58 7.49 -9.49 15.97
C PRO A 58 6.50 -9.70 14.81
N ASP A 59 5.25 -9.28 14.98
CA ASP A 59 4.12 -9.44 14.06
C ASP A 59 3.79 -8.15 13.29
N VAL A 60 4.80 -7.33 13.00
CA VAL A 60 4.63 -6.15 12.15
C VAL A 60 5.11 -6.35 10.71
N PHE A 61 4.57 -5.51 9.84
CA PHE A 61 4.97 -5.33 8.47
C PHE A 61 5.40 -3.87 8.28
N VAL A 62 6.65 -3.67 7.86
CA VAL A 62 7.15 -2.33 7.51
C VAL A 62 6.87 -2.10 6.03
N LYS A 63 5.96 -1.16 5.74
CA LYS A 63 5.64 -0.84 4.35
C LYS A 63 6.80 -0.07 3.72
N ARG A 64 7.18 -0.46 2.51
CA ARG A 64 8.24 0.16 1.71
C ARG A 64 7.67 0.82 0.45
N PRO A 65 8.34 1.85 -0.11
CA PRO A 65 7.94 2.44 -1.38
C PRO A 65 7.80 1.38 -2.47
N ARG A 66 6.70 1.44 -3.23
CA ARG A 66 6.46 0.54 -4.36
C ARG A 66 7.27 1.00 -5.57
N LEU A 67 8.34 0.28 -5.90
CA LEU A 67 9.25 0.64 -7.00
C LEU A 67 8.93 -0.05 -8.33
N ALA A 68 7.80 -0.73 -8.44
CA ALA A 68 7.41 -1.48 -9.65
C ALA A 68 7.30 -0.60 -10.91
N LEU A 69 7.11 0.71 -10.75
CA LEU A 69 7.02 1.71 -11.82
C LEU A 69 8.11 2.79 -11.70
N TYR A 70 9.21 2.52 -10.98
CA TYR A 70 10.27 3.50 -10.76
C TYR A 70 10.91 3.97 -12.09
N ASP A 71 11.05 3.08 -13.07
CA ASP A 71 11.55 3.40 -14.41
C ASP A 71 10.63 4.37 -15.16
N VAL A 72 9.32 4.11 -15.12
CA VAL A 72 8.29 4.99 -15.68
C VAL A 72 8.34 6.35 -15.00
N PHE A 73 8.49 6.40 -13.68
CA PHE A 73 8.60 7.67 -12.94
C PHE A 73 9.88 8.43 -13.27
N LEU A 74 11.00 7.73 -13.47
CA LEU A 74 12.26 8.33 -13.88
C LEU A 74 12.16 8.91 -15.30
N GLU A 75 11.62 8.14 -16.25
CA GLU A 75 11.42 8.55 -17.65
C GLU A 75 10.53 9.80 -17.74
N HIS A 76 9.46 9.86 -16.95
CA HIS A 76 8.53 10.99 -16.93
C HIS A 76 8.92 12.12 -15.95
N GLN A 77 10.05 12.02 -15.25
CA GLN A 77 10.53 13.02 -14.28
C GLN A 77 9.52 13.30 -13.14
N VAL A 78 8.86 12.25 -12.65
CA VAL A 78 7.83 12.31 -11.60
C VAL A 78 8.17 11.42 -10.39
N VAL A 79 9.45 11.11 -10.18
CA VAL A 79 9.89 10.26 -9.06
C VAL A 79 9.51 10.84 -7.69
N ASN A 80 9.42 12.16 -7.58
CA ASN A 80 8.95 12.88 -6.39
C ASN A 80 7.54 12.45 -5.93
N LEU A 81 6.77 11.75 -6.76
CA LEU A 81 5.49 11.18 -6.37
C LEU A 81 5.61 9.96 -5.45
N LEU A 82 6.74 9.25 -5.43
CA LEU A 82 6.97 8.14 -4.50
C LEU A 82 6.98 8.58 -3.03
N PRO A 83 7.86 9.52 -2.61
CA PRO A 83 7.86 10.01 -1.24
C PRO A 83 6.55 10.72 -0.89
N LYS A 84 5.95 11.44 -1.85
CA LYS A 84 4.64 12.08 -1.66
C LYS A 84 3.55 11.05 -1.33
N GLY A 85 3.50 9.94 -2.07
CA GLY A 85 2.53 8.87 -1.84
C GLY A 85 2.66 8.23 -0.45
N LEU A 86 3.89 8.09 0.07
CA LEU A 86 4.11 7.61 1.44
C LEU A 86 3.58 8.57 2.50
N VAL A 87 3.75 9.89 2.30
CA VAL A 87 3.20 10.92 3.20
C VAL A 87 1.67 10.93 3.15
N GLU A 88 1.09 10.88 1.95
CA GLU A 88 -0.37 10.82 1.75
C GLU A 88 -0.97 9.58 2.44
N GLU A 89 -0.31 8.43 2.35
CA GLU A 89 -0.74 7.23 3.08
C GLU A 89 -0.60 7.39 4.60
N ALA A 90 0.53 7.93 5.07
CA ALA A 90 0.74 8.14 6.50
C ALA A 90 -0.33 9.07 7.10
N GLU A 91 -0.75 10.12 6.38
CA GLU A 91 -1.85 10.99 6.81
C GLU A 91 -3.17 10.21 6.99
N ALA A 92 -3.53 9.38 6.01
CA ALA A 92 -4.73 8.55 6.10
C ALA A 92 -4.66 7.60 7.31
N MET A 93 -3.50 6.98 7.54
CA MET A 93 -3.29 6.07 8.67
C MET A 93 -3.33 6.78 10.03
N GLU A 94 -2.89 8.03 10.14
CA GLU A 94 -3.02 8.80 11.39
C GLU A 94 -4.47 9.07 11.78
N VAL A 95 -5.30 9.39 10.78
CA VAL A 95 -6.74 9.58 11.01
C VAL A 95 -7.36 8.28 11.54
N LEU A 96 -7.03 7.15 10.92
CA LEU A 96 -7.51 5.83 11.34
C LEU A 96 -6.98 5.40 12.71
N ARG A 97 -5.74 5.78 13.05
CA ARG A 97 -5.15 5.50 14.36
C ARG A 97 -5.92 6.18 15.49
N SER A 98 -6.43 7.39 15.26
CA SER A 98 -7.19 8.14 16.27
C SER A 98 -8.53 7.47 16.63
N GLN A 99 -9.09 6.69 15.71
CA GLN A 99 -10.36 5.97 15.87
C GLN A 99 -10.22 4.57 15.27
N PRO A 100 -9.60 3.61 15.99
CA PRO A 100 -9.30 2.30 15.44
C PRO A 100 -10.58 1.47 15.21
N HIS A 101 -10.54 0.62 14.19
CA HIS A 101 -11.60 -0.32 13.86
C HIS A 101 -11.03 -1.74 13.75
N PRO A 102 -11.69 -2.79 14.29
CA PRO A 102 -11.14 -4.14 14.30
C PRO A 102 -10.78 -4.63 12.88
N CYS A 103 -11.64 -4.37 11.89
CA CYS A 103 -11.44 -4.82 10.50
C CYS A 103 -10.59 -3.87 9.65
N ILE A 104 -9.81 -2.96 10.26
CA ILE A 104 -8.79 -2.13 9.62
C ILE A 104 -7.43 -2.47 10.25
N VAL A 105 -6.37 -2.51 9.46
CA VAL A 105 -5.04 -2.84 9.96
C VAL A 105 -4.55 -1.86 11.03
N GLY A 106 -3.94 -2.40 12.09
CA GLY A 106 -3.33 -1.58 13.13
C GLY A 106 -2.11 -0.82 12.61
N TYR A 107 -2.01 0.46 12.98
CA TYR A 107 -0.92 1.35 12.60
C TYR A 107 -0.09 1.74 13.82
N HIS A 108 1.22 1.50 13.74
CA HIS A 108 2.18 1.73 14.83
C HIS A 108 3.03 2.99 14.62
N GLY A 109 2.83 3.74 13.54
CA GLY A 109 3.68 4.87 13.14
C GLY A 109 4.61 4.54 11.97
N CYS A 110 5.07 5.55 11.23
CA CYS A 110 5.99 5.41 10.09
C CYS A 110 5.69 4.26 9.09
N LEU A 111 4.40 3.99 8.83
CA LEU A 111 3.92 2.88 7.99
C LEU A 111 4.34 1.47 8.47
N VAL A 112 4.50 1.33 9.79
CA VAL A 112 4.58 0.04 10.46
C VAL A 112 3.17 -0.45 10.77
N LEU A 113 2.80 -1.58 10.15
CA LEU A 113 1.44 -2.13 10.13
C LEU A 113 1.41 -3.51 10.81
N GLY A 114 0.24 -3.95 11.27
CA GLY A 114 0.04 -5.35 11.67
C GLY A 114 0.22 -6.32 10.50
N ARG A 115 0.83 -7.48 10.75
CA ARG A 115 1.09 -8.51 9.73
C ARG A 115 0.05 -9.62 9.75
N HIS A 116 -0.41 -10.04 8.57
CA HIS A 116 -1.21 -11.26 8.41
C HIS A 116 -0.66 -12.13 7.27
N LEU A 117 -0.95 -13.43 7.32
CA LEU A 117 -0.32 -14.44 6.45
C LEU A 117 -0.83 -14.43 5.01
N TYR A 118 -2.11 -14.10 4.80
CA TYR A 118 -2.75 -14.20 3.49
C TYR A 118 -3.64 -12.98 3.21
N ASP A 119 -3.52 -12.43 2.00
CA ASP A 119 -4.62 -11.67 1.39
C ASP A 119 -5.76 -12.61 0.95
N LEU A 120 -6.95 -12.06 0.75
CA LEU A 120 -8.17 -12.80 0.45
C LEU A 120 -8.04 -13.59 -0.86
N ASN A 121 -7.36 -13.04 -1.86
CA ASN A 121 -7.14 -13.73 -3.14
C ASN A 121 -6.31 -15.00 -2.96
N ASN A 122 -5.18 -14.89 -2.25
CA ASN A 122 -4.29 -16.01 -1.96
C ASN A 122 -4.92 -17.00 -0.97
N TYR A 123 -5.70 -16.51 0.00
CA TYR A 123 -6.44 -17.35 0.93
C TYR A 123 -7.40 -18.29 0.20
N LEU A 124 -8.22 -17.74 -0.72
CA LEU A 124 -9.16 -18.52 -1.52
C LEU A 124 -8.47 -19.45 -2.53
N LYS A 125 -7.41 -18.98 -3.20
CA LYS A 125 -6.64 -19.81 -4.15
C LYS A 125 -5.98 -21.02 -3.53
N ASN A 126 -5.61 -20.94 -2.24
CA ASN A 126 -5.08 -22.06 -1.47
C ASN A 126 -6.15 -23.04 -0.98
N GLY A 127 -7.41 -22.90 -1.43
CA GLY A 127 -8.51 -23.82 -1.12
C GLY A 127 -9.16 -23.57 0.25
N HIS A 128 -8.81 -22.50 0.94
CA HIS A 128 -9.53 -22.12 2.16
C HIS A 128 -10.89 -21.53 1.82
N ALA A 129 -11.89 -21.84 2.65
CA ALA A 129 -13.23 -21.28 2.53
C ALA A 129 -13.49 -20.22 3.61
N ILE A 130 -14.22 -19.17 3.24
CA ILE A 130 -14.90 -18.30 4.19
C ILE A 130 -16.20 -19.02 4.59
N GLN A 131 -16.33 -19.36 5.87
CA GLN A 131 -17.45 -20.17 6.38
C GLN A 131 -18.75 -19.37 6.38
N ASP A 132 -18.72 -18.17 6.93
CA ASP A 132 -19.85 -17.24 7.00
C ASP A 132 -19.51 -16.02 6.13
N LYS A 133 -20.04 -16.02 4.90
CA LYS A 133 -19.73 -14.99 3.92
C LYS A 133 -20.47 -13.70 4.23
N GLU A 134 -21.69 -13.82 4.74
CA GLU A 134 -22.54 -12.73 5.15
C GLU A 134 -21.86 -11.94 6.26
N LEU A 135 -21.44 -12.60 7.34
CA LEU A 135 -20.71 -11.96 8.44
C LEU A 135 -19.38 -11.36 7.98
N PHE A 136 -18.66 -12.02 7.08
CA PHE A 136 -17.42 -11.50 6.51
C PHE A 136 -17.67 -10.19 5.74
N MET A 137 -18.70 -10.16 4.89
CA MET A 137 -19.06 -8.98 4.11
C MET A 137 -19.61 -7.85 5.00
N GLU A 138 -20.39 -8.16 6.03
CA GLU A 138 -20.82 -7.18 7.04
C GLU A 138 -19.63 -6.58 7.80
N SER A 139 -18.67 -7.42 8.17
CA SER A 139 -17.45 -6.99 8.87
C SER A 139 -16.56 -6.11 7.98
N LEU A 140 -16.45 -6.42 6.69
CA LEU A 140 -15.72 -5.58 5.73
C LEU A 140 -16.49 -4.27 5.45
N GLY A 141 -17.80 -4.35 5.30
CA GLY A 141 -18.67 -3.19 5.11
C GLY A 141 -18.62 -2.20 6.27
N SER A 142 -18.54 -2.69 7.51
CA SER A 142 -18.38 -1.82 8.69
C SER A 142 -17.04 -1.08 8.70
N ALA A 143 -15.94 -1.70 8.26
CA ALA A 143 -14.65 -1.01 8.08
C ALA A 143 -14.72 0.11 7.03
N ILE A 144 -15.36 -0.15 5.90
CA ILE A 144 -15.51 0.84 4.82
C ILE A 144 -16.40 2.00 5.30
N HIS A 145 -17.52 1.70 5.95
CA HIS A 145 -18.39 2.71 6.52
C HIS A 145 -17.67 3.56 7.57
N HIS A 146 -16.85 2.94 8.41
CA HIS A 146 -16.02 3.63 9.39
C HIS A 146 -15.06 4.62 8.71
N LEU A 147 -14.31 4.19 7.68
CA LEU A 147 -13.45 5.08 6.89
C LEU A 147 -14.22 6.27 6.30
N HIS A 148 -15.39 6.00 5.71
CA HIS A 148 -16.24 7.03 5.11
C HIS A 148 -16.77 8.02 6.16
N SER A 149 -17.10 7.56 7.36
CA SER A 149 -17.53 8.42 8.47
C SER A 149 -16.44 9.39 8.95
N LEU A 150 -15.17 9.06 8.71
CA LEU A 150 -14.01 9.92 8.98
C LEU A 150 -13.73 10.90 7.83
N GLY A 151 -14.52 10.86 6.75
CA GLY A 151 -14.41 11.74 5.60
C GLY A 151 -13.39 11.29 4.54
N TRP A 152 -12.98 10.02 4.57
CA TRP A 152 -12.02 9.43 3.63
C TRP A 152 -12.67 8.33 2.80
N ALA A 153 -12.17 8.09 1.60
CA ALA A 153 -12.48 6.91 0.79
C ALA A 153 -11.23 6.09 0.53
N HIS A 154 -11.37 4.78 0.34
CA HIS A 154 -10.23 3.87 0.12
C HIS A 154 -9.66 3.99 -1.30
N ASN A 155 -10.52 4.17 -2.30
CA ASN A 155 -10.22 4.32 -3.74
C ASN A 155 -9.47 3.15 -4.43
N ASP A 156 -9.20 2.06 -3.72
CA ASP A 156 -8.58 0.85 -4.30
C ASP A 156 -9.03 -0.43 -3.57
N LEU A 157 -10.34 -0.61 -3.41
CA LEU A 157 -10.87 -1.80 -2.74
C LEU A 157 -10.83 -3.00 -3.71
N ASN A 158 -10.04 -4.00 -3.36
CA ASN A 158 -9.94 -5.26 -4.11
C ASN A 158 -9.49 -6.39 -3.17
N PRO A 159 -9.57 -7.68 -3.56
CA PRO A 159 -9.24 -8.81 -2.70
C PRO A 159 -7.77 -8.89 -2.27
N THR A 160 -6.85 -8.23 -2.98
CA THR A 160 -5.44 -8.17 -2.55
C THR A 160 -5.21 -7.16 -1.43
N ASN A 161 -6.15 -6.23 -1.26
CA ASN A 161 -6.16 -5.23 -0.19
C ASN A 161 -7.04 -5.62 1.01
N VAL A 162 -7.47 -6.89 1.08
CA VAL A 162 -8.18 -7.44 2.24
C VAL A 162 -7.40 -8.65 2.74
N LEU A 163 -6.86 -8.58 3.95
CA LEU A 163 -6.24 -9.71 4.62
C LEU A 163 -7.28 -10.54 5.38
N VAL A 164 -6.98 -11.82 5.59
CA VAL A 164 -7.79 -12.70 6.45
C VAL A 164 -6.99 -12.98 7.72
N ALA A 165 -7.48 -12.49 8.86
CA ALA A 165 -6.83 -12.71 10.15
C ALA A 165 -7.02 -14.16 10.65
N GLU A 166 -6.32 -14.51 11.73
CA GLU A 166 -6.38 -15.86 12.32
C GLU A 166 -7.79 -16.24 12.79
N ASP A 167 -8.52 -15.28 13.33
CA ASP A 167 -9.93 -15.38 13.74
C ASP A 167 -10.92 -15.31 12.55
N ARG A 168 -10.41 -15.39 11.31
CA ARG A 168 -11.17 -15.41 10.04
C ARG A 168 -11.87 -14.11 9.65
N ARG A 169 -11.69 -13.01 10.39
CA ARG A 169 -12.28 -11.72 10.00
C ARG A 169 -11.50 -11.05 8.85
N PRO A 170 -12.16 -10.19 8.05
CA PRO A 170 -11.48 -9.34 7.08
C PRO A 170 -10.66 -8.26 7.79
N VAL A 171 -9.52 -7.91 7.21
CA VAL A 171 -8.71 -6.76 7.61
C VAL A 171 -8.37 -5.93 6.37
N LEU A 172 -8.93 -4.73 6.28
CA LEU A 172 -8.64 -3.79 5.20
C LEU A 172 -7.22 -3.23 5.37
N ILE A 173 -6.45 -3.25 4.29
CA ILE A 173 -5.08 -2.74 4.19
C ILE A 173 -4.89 -1.85 2.98
N ASP A 174 -3.71 -1.25 2.86
CA ASP A 174 -3.24 -0.50 1.69
C ASP A 174 -4.01 0.79 1.41
N PHE A 175 -3.80 1.76 2.29
CA PHE A 175 -4.42 3.09 2.21
C PHE A 175 -3.61 4.05 1.31
N GLY A 176 -2.72 3.55 0.45
CA GLY A 176 -1.92 4.39 -0.45
C GLY A 176 -2.76 5.22 -1.42
N SER A 177 -3.94 4.71 -1.80
CA SER A 177 -4.92 5.38 -2.65
C SER A 177 -5.95 6.19 -1.85
N ALA A 178 -5.97 6.07 -0.51
CA ALA A 178 -7.02 6.66 0.30
C ALA A 178 -6.91 8.18 0.35
N ARG A 179 -7.98 8.90 0.04
CA ARG A 179 -8.00 10.37 0.03
C ARG A 179 -9.26 10.88 0.72
N ARG A 180 -9.26 12.15 1.11
CA ARG A 180 -10.48 12.80 1.60
C ARG A 180 -11.50 12.83 0.47
N ILE A 181 -12.76 12.60 0.80
CA ILE A 181 -13.84 12.63 -0.18
C ILE A 181 -13.89 14.03 -0.82
N GLY A 182 -13.86 14.08 -2.16
CA GLY A 182 -13.78 15.32 -2.95
C GLY A 182 -12.37 15.78 -3.31
N ASP A 183 -11.31 15.21 -2.73
CA ASP A 183 -9.93 15.52 -3.13
C ASP A 183 -9.53 14.78 -4.41
N LYS A 184 -8.53 15.33 -5.12
CA LYS A 184 -7.99 14.68 -6.32
C LYS A 184 -7.14 13.46 -5.96
N LEU A 185 -7.35 12.37 -6.68
CA LEU A 185 -6.49 11.19 -6.64
C LEU A 185 -5.11 11.51 -7.24
N SER A 186 -4.05 10.98 -6.63
CA SER A 186 -2.67 11.23 -7.05
C SER A 186 -2.13 10.11 -7.96
N THR A 187 -1.28 9.24 -7.43
CA THR A 187 -0.51 8.22 -8.16
C THR A 187 -1.29 6.96 -8.50
N SER A 188 -2.32 6.66 -7.72
CA SER A 188 -3.16 5.47 -7.88
C SER A 188 -4.63 5.87 -8.06
N ARG A 189 -5.32 5.15 -8.94
CA ARG A 189 -6.74 5.39 -9.31
C ARG A 189 -7.53 4.09 -9.33
N GLY A 190 -7.18 3.18 -8.41
CA GLY A 190 -7.74 1.85 -8.31
C GLY A 190 -7.08 0.83 -9.24
N THR A 191 -7.43 -0.43 -9.00
CA THR A 191 -6.91 -1.57 -9.75
C THR A 191 -7.80 -1.88 -10.96
N LYS A 192 -7.18 -2.15 -12.11
CA LYS A 192 -7.90 -2.58 -13.32
C LYS A 192 -8.81 -3.77 -13.00
N ASP A 193 -10.02 -3.79 -13.57
CA ASP A 193 -11.09 -4.77 -13.34
C ASP A 193 -11.79 -4.67 -11.95
N TRP A 194 -11.34 -3.75 -11.09
CA TRP A 194 -11.96 -3.42 -9.78
C TRP A 194 -12.45 -1.97 -9.70
N ILE A 195 -12.36 -1.23 -10.80
CA ILE A 195 -12.90 0.12 -10.97
C ILE A 195 -14.22 0.04 -11.74
N ASP A 196 -15.17 0.91 -11.38
CA ASP A 196 -16.42 1.01 -12.12
C ASP A 196 -16.17 1.62 -13.50
N CYS A 197 -16.48 0.87 -14.56
CA CYS A 197 -16.33 1.27 -15.95
C CYS A 197 -17.14 2.53 -16.30
N GLU A 198 -18.20 2.83 -15.53
CA GLU A 198 -19.12 3.95 -15.76
C GLU A 198 -18.77 5.21 -14.94
N MET A 199 -17.70 5.18 -14.13
CA MET A 199 -17.26 6.36 -13.39
C MET A 199 -16.96 7.54 -14.34
N LYS A 200 -17.76 8.60 -14.22
CA LYS A 200 -17.64 9.82 -15.03
C LYS A 200 -16.39 10.63 -14.68
N ASP A 201 -15.92 10.49 -13.45
CA ASP A 201 -14.69 11.09 -12.95
C ASP A 201 -13.85 10.02 -12.27
N TYR A 202 -12.65 9.77 -12.81
CA TYR A 202 -11.65 8.84 -12.26
C TYR A 202 -10.51 9.60 -11.57
N THR A 203 -10.69 10.89 -11.32
CA THR A 203 -9.65 11.80 -10.80
C THR A 203 -9.97 12.35 -9.42
N THR A 204 -11.19 12.14 -8.91
CA THR A 204 -11.65 12.63 -7.61
C THR A 204 -12.00 11.45 -6.70
N SER A 205 -11.73 11.60 -5.41
CA SER A 205 -12.02 10.61 -4.38
C SER A 205 -13.52 10.59 -4.07
N GLU A 206 -14.14 9.42 -4.17
CA GLU A 206 -15.58 9.20 -3.97
C GLU A 206 -15.81 7.88 -3.19
N THR A 207 -16.98 7.75 -2.56
CA THR A 207 -17.35 6.60 -1.71
C THR A 207 -17.97 5.45 -2.48
#